data_AF-A0A2Z6NV21-F1
#
_entry.id   AF-A0A2Z6NV21-F1
#
_cell.length_a   1.000
_cell.length_b   1.000
_cell.length_c   1.000
_cell.angle_alpha   90.00
_cell.angle_beta   90.00
_cell.angle_gamma   90.00
#
_symmetry.space_group_name_H-M   'P 1'
#
loop_
_entity.id
_entity.type
_entity.pdbx_description
1 polymer ?
#
loop_
_entity_poly.entity_id
_entity_poly.type
_entity_poly.pdbx_seq_one_letter_code
_entity_poly.pdbx_strand_id
1 'polypeptide(L)'
;MASSTTTDGPVLNLINKRLRALRKKLNRITSMEESVAQGKPLNKEQEEVLRSKSSVLALIDEFEKLRQPLSSALAEELDLATQNNRETVPENSERRSENQNQNDDVVEDILNLLYFGSLFEVKTQNDFHNTMLTRTHERGCCLTYDYVTDDATDLLGEKDLDSISALFGLLISRPADSSFSHKNALRRCIEHAKLWVSKAQQPIDPNVDVTYAGLREKLNKIMSSEYFTTSPEMKATVEVAAAAGNYGAFQVPEHGSVVSVEVEGSDSQPEEKV
;
A
#
# COMPACT_ATOMS: atom_id res chain seq x y z
N MET A 1 3.50 24.71 42.19
CA MET A 1 2.27 23.99 41.77
C MET A 1 2.04 24.30 40.30
N ALA A 2 2.74 23.60 39.40
CA ALA A 2 2.54 23.75 37.96
C ALA A 2 1.53 22.69 37.52
N SER A 3 0.29 23.11 37.30
CA SER A 3 -0.75 22.30 36.68
C SER A 3 -0.47 22.25 35.19
N SER A 4 0.38 21.32 34.74
CA SER A 4 0.41 20.93 33.34
C SER A 4 -0.91 20.23 33.03
N THR A 5 -1.85 20.98 32.48
CA THR A 5 -3.06 20.43 31.86
C THR A 5 -2.64 19.71 30.57
N THR A 6 -1.94 18.59 30.70
CA THR A 6 -1.92 17.57 29.66
C THR A 6 -3.35 17.11 29.52
N THR A 7 -3.96 17.40 28.37
CA THR A 7 -5.22 16.80 27.97
C THR A 7 -5.07 15.29 28.13
N ASP A 8 -5.77 14.71 29.12
CA ASP A 8 -5.75 13.27 29.39
C ASP A 8 -5.90 12.53 28.04
N GLY A 9 -4.98 11.64 27.73
CA GLY A 9 -4.99 10.92 26.45
C GLY A 9 -6.26 10.07 26.27
N PRO A 10 -6.56 9.57 25.06
CA PRO A 10 -7.79 8.82 24.78
C PRO A 10 -8.07 7.66 25.75
N VAL A 11 -7.00 6.94 26.16
CA VAL A 11 -7.07 5.83 27.12
C VAL A 11 -7.44 6.31 28.52
N LEU A 12 -6.80 7.38 29.00
CA LEU A 12 -7.06 7.94 30.32
C LEU A 12 -8.47 8.58 30.41
N ASN A 13 -8.93 9.18 29.31
CA ASN A 13 -10.32 9.64 29.17
C ASN A 13 -11.34 8.50 29.27
N LEU A 14 -11.06 7.35 28.64
CA LEU A 14 -11.92 6.17 28.74
C LEU A 14 -11.99 5.67 30.19
N ILE A 15 -10.85 5.60 30.88
CA ILE A 15 -10.78 5.19 32.30
C ILE A 15 -11.56 6.17 33.18
N ASN A 16 -11.36 7.48 33.00
CA ASN A 16 -12.10 8.50 33.73
C ASN A 16 -13.61 8.40 33.51
N LYS A 17 -14.05 8.14 32.28
CA LYS A 17 -15.47 7.95 31.94
C LYS A 17 -16.04 6.70 32.62
N ARG A 18 -15.29 5.60 32.66
CA ARG A 18 -15.68 4.37 33.38
C ARG A 18 -15.76 4.60 34.88
N LEU A 19 -14.77 5.25 35.49
CA LEU A 19 -14.77 5.62 36.90
C LEU A 19 -15.97 6.50 37.26
N ARG A 20 -16.29 7.50 36.44
CA ARG A 20 -17.45 8.37 36.67
C ARG A 20 -18.76 7.57 36.65
N ALA A 21 -18.92 6.66 35.69
CA ALA A 21 -20.10 5.79 35.62
C ALA A 21 -20.21 4.86 36.83
N LEU A 22 -19.09 4.25 37.25
CA LEU A 22 -19.05 3.36 38.42
C LEU A 22 -19.35 4.11 39.72
N ARG A 23 -18.77 5.31 39.92
CA ARG A 23 -19.05 6.18 41.08
C ARG A 23 -20.52 6.61 41.11
N LYS A 24 -21.12 6.92 39.95
CA LYS A 24 -22.56 7.21 39.85
C LYS A 24 -23.40 5.99 40.25
N LYS A 25 -23.00 4.79 39.83
CA LYS A 25 -23.66 3.53 40.22
C LYS A 25 -23.51 3.26 41.72
N LEU A 26 -22.33 3.49 42.29
CA LEU A 26 -22.08 3.37 43.74
C LEU A 26 -22.97 4.33 44.53
N ASN A 27 -23.06 5.60 44.13
CA ASN A 27 -23.95 6.55 44.79
C ASN A 27 -25.43 6.13 44.75
N ARG A 28 -25.88 5.52 43.63
CA ARG A 28 -27.23 4.94 43.52
C ARG A 28 -27.42 3.78 44.48
N ILE A 29 -26.42 2.90 44.61
CA ILE A 29 -26.43 1.78 45.56
C ILE A 29 -26.53 2.31 46.99
N THR A 30 -25.71 3.29 47.39
CA THR A 30 -25.74 3.89 48.73
C THR A 30 -27.12 4.48 49.06
N SER A 31 -27.71 5.24 48.14
CA SER A 31 -29.06 5.81 48.32
C SER A 31 -30.16 4.74 48.44
N MET A 32 -29.98 3.60 47.73
CA MET A 32 -30.87 2.45 47.86
C MET A 32 -30.70 1.75 49.22
N GLU A 33 -29.48 1.60 49.74
CA GLU A 33 -29.22 1.04 51.08
C GLU A 33 -29.89 1.88 52.18
N GLU A 34 -29.82 3.21 52.07
CA GLU A 34 -30.53 4.12 52.99
C GLU A 34 -32.05 3.96 52.91
N SER A 35 -32.59 3.80 51.70
CA SER A 35 -34.02 3.56 51.50
C SER A 35 -34.50 2.22 52.09
N VAL A 36 -33.67 1.19 52.01
CA VAL A 36 -33.92 -0.12 52.63
C VAL A 36 -33.85 -0.03 54.15
N ALA A 37 -32.88 0.72 54.70
CA ALA A 37 -32.79 0.97 56.13
C ALA A 37 -34.02 1.71 56.68
N GLN A 38 -34.70 2.50 55.84
CA GLN A 38 -35.98 3.14 56.15
C GLN A 38 -37.21 2.22 55.94
N GLY A 39 -37.01 0.94 55.60
CA GLY A 39 -38.06 -0.06 55.44
C GLY A 39 -38.80 -0.05 54.09
N LYS A 40 -38.26 0.63 53.06
CA LYS A 40 -38.89 0.62 51.73
C LYS A 40 -38.64 -0.71 51.02
N PRO A 41 -39.68 -1.35 50.44
CA PRO A 41 -39.51 -2.58 49.67
C PRO A 41 -38.77 -2.32 48.36
N LEU A 42 -37.95 -3.28 47.94
CA LEU A 42 -37.22 -3.25 46.69
C LEU A 42 -37.93 -4.07 45.61
N ASN A 43 -37.74 -3.69 44.36
CA ASN A 43 -38.04 -4.55 43.22
C ASN A 43 -36.83 -5.44 42.85
N LYS A 44 -37.05 -6.41 41.98
CA LYS A 44 -36.02 -7.39 41.56
C LYS A 44 -34.78 -6.73 40.92
N GLU A 45 -34.97 -5.68 40.13
CA GLU A 45 -33.87 -4.95 39.49
C GLU A 45 -33.01 -4.19 40.52
N GLN A 46 -33.64 -3.60 41.54
CA GLN A 46 -32.94 -2.90 42.62
C GLN A 46 -32.15 -3.88 43.50
N GLU A 47 -32.66 -5.07 43.75
CA GLU A 47 -31.92 -6.13 44.46
C GLU A 47 -30.66 -6.55 43.70
N GLU A 48 -30.75 -6.72 42.38
CA GLU A 48 -29.59 -7.03 41.53
C GLU A 48 -28.55 -5.90 41.55
N VAL A 49 -29.01 -4.64 41.51
CA VAL A 49 -28.13 -3.48 41.62
C VAL A 49 -27.42 -3.44 42.98
N LEU A 50 -28.11 -3.72 44.09
CA LEU A 50 -27.47 -3.82 45.41
C LEU A 50 -26.45 -4.96 45.48
N ARG A 51 -26.80 -6.14 44.93
CA ARG A 51 -25.89 -7.31 44.90
C ARG A 51 -24.59 -7.01 44.15
N SER A 52 -24.61 -6.05 43.23
CA SER A 52 -23.41 -5.63 42.48
C SER A 52 -22.43 -4.72 43.25
N LYS A 53 -22.74 -4.32 44.49
CA LYS A 53 -21.94 -3.36 45.28
C LYS A 53 -20.47 -3.75 45.40
N SER A 54 -20.18 -4.97 45.82
CA SER A 54 -18.81 -5.47 46.00
C SER A 54 -18.03 -5.47 44.69
N SER A 55 -18.65 -5.87 43.57
CA SER A 55 -18.05 -5.79 42.24
C SER A 55 -17.79 -4.35 41.78
N VAL A 56 -18.73 -3.42 42.03
CA VAL A 56 -18.55 -2.00 41.69
C VAL A 56 -17.39 -1.38 42.48
N LEU A 57 -17.26 -1.69 43.76
CA LEU A 57 -16.14 -1.21 44.59
C LEU A 57 -14.81 -1.77 44.11
N ALA A 58 -14.73 -3.07 43.81
CA ALA A 58 -13.53 -3.69 43.27
C ALA A 58 -13.13 -3.06 41.93
N LEU A 59 -14.08 -2.84 41.02
CA LEU A 59 -13.80 -2.19 39.74
C LEU A 59 -13.32 -0.74 39.90
N ILE A 60 -13.86 0.02 40.86
CA ILE A 60 -13.37 1.39 41.13
C ILE A 60 -11.90 1.34 41.58
N ASP A 61 -11.57 0.48 42.53
CA ASP A 61 -10.20 0.31 43.05
C ASP A 61 -9.22 -0.11 41.94
N GLU A 62 -9.59 -1.09 41.11
CA GLU A 62 -8.78 -1.52 39.96
C GLU A 62 -8.53 -0.38 38.95
N PHE A 63 -9.58 0.36 38.55
CA PHE A 63 -9.41 1.48 37.63
C PHE A 63 -8.62 2.65 38.23
N GLU A 64 -8.69 2.87 39.55
CA GLU A 64 -7.87 3.87 40.24
C GLU A 64 -6.39 3.45 40.27
N LYS A 65 -6.12 2.17 40.55
CA LYS A 65 -4.76 1.60 40.55
C LYS A 65 -4.13 1.60 39.16
N LEU A 66 -4.90 1.36 38.10
CA LEU A 66 -4.40 1.37 36.71
C LEU A 66 -4.07 2.76 36.18
N ARG A 67 -4.62 3.83 36.79
CA ARG A 67 -4.48 5.19 36.29
C ARG A 67 -3.03 5.68 36.29
N GLN A 68 -2.32 5.49 37.40
CA GLN A 68 -0.94 5.97 37.56
C GLN A 68 0.07 5.18 36.70
N PRO A 69 0.06 3.83 36.69
CA PRO A 69 0.96 3.05 35.84
C PRO A 69 0.85 3.39 34.35
N LEU A 70 -0.36 3.59 33.84
CA LEU A 70 -0.56 3.95 32.43
C LEU A 70 -0.07 5.37 32.11
N SER A 71 -0.25 6.31 33.05
CA SER A 71 0.28 7.66 32.89
C SER A 71 1.80 7.70 32.95
N SER A 72 2.42 6.90 33.84
CA SER A 72 3.88 6.78 33.96
C SER A 72 4.47 6.15 32.71
N ALA A 73 3.92 5.03 32.25
CA ALA A 73 4.38 4.34 31.05
C ALA A 73 4.34 5.24 29.81
N LEU A 74 3.26 6.03 29.64
CA LEU A 74 3.18 6.98 28.53
C LEU A 74 4.22 8.10 28.65
N ALA A 75 4.44 8.63 29.87
CA ALA A 75 5.46 9.65 30.09
C ALA A 75 6.86 9.10 29.79
N GLU A 76 7.16 7.87 30.23
CA GLU A 76 8.41 7.17 29.95
C GLU A 76 8.61 6.93 28.44
N GLU A 77 7.58 6.50 27.72
CA GLU A 77 7.65 6.32 26.25
C GLU A 77 7.90 7.66 25.52
N LEU A 78 7.25 8.74 25.96
CA LEU A 78 7.46 10.09 25.40
C LEU A 78 8.86 10.63 25.72
N ASP A 79 9.34 10.40 26.93
CA ASP A 79 10.70 10.79 27.34
C ASP A 79 11.75 9.98 26.57
N LEU A 80 11.57 8.68 26.39
CA LEU A 80 12.44 7.83 25.56
C LEU A 80 12.43 8.28 24.09
N ALA A 81 11.27 8.60 23.53
CA ALA A 81 11.17 9.14 22.18
C ALA A 81 11.90 10.50 22.05
N THR A 82 11.77 11.36 23.06
CA THR A 82 12.44 12.67 23.09
C THR A 82 13.94 12.53 23.34
N GLN A 83 14.38 11.57 24.14
CA GLN A 83 15.78 11.30 24.43
C GLN A 83 16.49 10.65 23.24
N ASN A 84 15.86 9.69 22.56
CA ASN A 84 16.35 9.18 21.26
C ASN A 84 16.48 10.30 20.22
N ASN A 85 15.66 11.34 20.31
CA ASN A 85 15.75 12.51 19.45
C ASN A 85 16.74 13.59 19.95
N ARG A 86 17.22 13.49 21.20
CA ARG A 86 18.20 14.42 21.80
C ARG A 86 19.63 13.88 21.79
N GLU A 87 19.82 12.56 21.90
CA GLU A 87 21.13 11.91 21.74
C GLU A 87 21.68 12.03 20.31
N THR A 88 20.91 12.58 19.36
CA THR A 88 21.32 12.91 18.00
C THR A 88 21.82 14.35 17.81
N VAL A 89 21.87 15.19 18.86
CA VAL A 89 22.26 16.62 18.73
C VAL A 89 23.40 17.04 19.67
N PRO A 90 24.60 17.21 19.10
CA PRO A 90 25.37 18.44 19.29
C PRO A 90 25.66 19.08 17.92
N GLU A 91 25.29 20.37 17.76
CA GLU A 91 25.65 21.32 16.67
C GLU A 91 25.51 20.89 15.17
N ASN A 92 25.17 19.63 14.88
CA ASN A 92 25.06 19.04 13.54
C ASN A 92 23.59 18.83 13.12
N SER A 93 22.64 19.38 13.89
CA SER A 93 21.21 19.05 13.80
C SER A 93 20.54 19.54 12.53
N GLU A 94 20.90 20.72 12.03
CA GLU A 94 20.31 21.26 10.79
C GLU A 94 20.71 20.41 9.58
N ARG A 95 22.00 20.05 9.47
CA ARG A 95 22.49 19.15 8.40
C ARG A 95 21.94 17.73 8.53
N ARG A 96 21.63 17.25 9.73
CA ARG A 96 21.12 15.89 9.94
C ARG A 96 19.63 15.79 9.63
N SER A 97 18.84 16.80 9.98
CA SER A 97 17.42 16.87 9.60
C SER A 97 17.25 17.10 8.09
N GLU A 98 18.07 17.94 7.46
CA GLU A 98 18.08 18.08 6.00
C GLU A 98 18.51 16.79 5.30
N ASN A 99 19.56 16.11 5.77
CA ASN A 99 19.98 14.83 5.19
C ASN A 99 18.97 13.70 5.44
N GLN A 100 18.28 13.69 6.59
CA GLN A 100 17.22 12.70 6.87
C GLN A 100 16.02 12.93 5.96
N ASN A 101 15.54 14.17 5.84
CA ASN A 101 14.46 14.50 4.91
C ASN A 101 14.85 14.19 3.46
N GLN A 102 16.09 14.49 3.04
CA GLN A 102 16.57 14.13 1.71
C GLN A 102 16.64 12.61 1.50
N ASN A 103 17.05 11.84 2.51
CA ASN A 103 17.06 10.39 2.42
C ASN A 103 15.63 9.82 2.37
N ASP A 104 14.70 10.38 3.13
CA ASP A 104 13.29 9.98 3.12
C ASP A 104 12.66 10.32 1.76
N ASP A 105 12.92 11.51 1.19
CA ASP A 105 12.49 11.91 -0.15
C ASP A 105 13.04 10.96 -1.23
N VAL A 106 14.31 10.54 -1.11
CA VAL A 106 14.93 9.60 -2.06
C VAL A 106 14.32 8.20 -1.94
N VAL A 107 14.03 7.75 -0.72
CA VAL A 107 13.37 6.45 -0.49
C VAL A 107 11.96 6.48 -1.05
N GLU A 108 11.20 7.56 -0.81
CA GLU A 108 9.87 7.75 -1.36
C GLU A 108 9.89 7.78 -2.90
N ASP A 109 10.81 8.53 -3.51
CA ASP A 109 10.94 8.64 -4.98
C ASP A 109 11.24 7.27 -5.63
N ILE A 110 12.15 6.49 -5.03
CA ILE A 110 12.44 5.13 -5.51
C ILE A 110 11.26 4.18 -5.29
N LEU A 111 10.60 4.25 -4.13
CA LEU A 111 9.45 3.39 -3.83
C LEU A 111 8.26 3.69 -4.74
N ASN A 112 8.01 4.94 -5.09
CA ASN A 112 6.98 5.31 -6.05
C ASN A 112 7.24 4.67 -7.41
N LEU A 113 8.47 4.76 -7.93
CA LEU A 113 8.84 4.09 -9.17
C LEU A 113 8.70 2.57 -9.07
N LEU A 114 9.11 1.96 -7.96
CA LEU A 114 8.97 0.51 -7.77
C LEU A 114 7.50 0.07 -7.72
N TYR A 115 6.67 0.82 -7.01
CA TYR A 115 5.25 0.56 -6.86
C TYR A 115 4.56 0.58 -8.23
N PHE A 116 4.62 1.71 -8.93
CA PHE A 116 3.95 1.86 -10.23
C PHE A 116 4.57 0.97 -11.32
N GLY A 117 5.89 0.80 -11.34
CA GLY A 117 6.53 -0.08 -12.32
C GLY A 117 6.14 -1.55 -12.16
N SER A 118 5.95 -2.02 -10.93
CA SER A 118 5.41 -3.36 -10.67
C SER A 118 3.91 -3.48 -11.01
N LEU A 119 3.15 -2.39 -10.81
CA LEU A 119 1.72 -2.33 -11.10
C LEU A 119 1.46 -2.40 -12.61
N PHE A 120 2.32 -1.78 -13.41
CA PHE A 120 2.20 -1.74 -14.87
C PHE A 120 2.91 -2.88 -15.61
N GLU A 121 3.59 -3.79 -14.88
CA GLU A 121 4.33 -4.93 -15.46
C GLU A 121 3.40 -6.03 -15.98
N VAL A 122 3.16 -6.06 -17.30
CA VAL A 122 2.38 -7.13 -17.94
C VAL A 122 3.34 -8.16 -18.53
N LYS A 123 3.56 -9.29 -17.84
CA LYS A 123 4.37 -10.41 -18.34
C LYS A 123 3.55 -11.30 -19.27
N THR A 124 4.16 -11.73 -20.37
CA THR A 124 3.51 -12.60 -21.38
C THR A 124 3.56 -14.09 -21.06
N GLN A 125 4.15 -14.53 -19.93
CA GLN A 125 4.20 -15.93 -19.55
C GLN A 125 3.94 -16.20 -18.06
N ASN A 126 2.90 -17.01 -17.84
CA ASN A 126 2.60 -17.84 -16.66
C ASN A 126 2.53 -17.18 -15.28
N ASP A 127 2.23 -15.88 -15.21
CA ASP A 127 1.68 -15.28 -13.99
C ASP A 127 0.14 -15.34 -14.07
N PHE A 128 -0.42 -16.05 -13.10
CA PHE A 128 -1.84 -16.27 -12.82
C PHE A 128 -2.78 -15.24 -13.49
N HIS A 129 -3.67 -15.67 -14.39
CA HIS A 129 -4.51 -14.81 -15.25
C HIS A 129 -5.20 -13.65 -14.51
N ASN A 130 -5.50 -13.81 -13.21
CA ASN A 130 -6.08 -12.75 -12.38
C ASN A 130 -5.12 -11.58 -12.15
N THR A 131 -3.83 -11.84 -11.91
CA THR A 131 -2.81 -10.79 -11.74
C THR A 131 -2.64 -10.00 -13.03
N MET A 132 -2.62 -10.68 -14.18
CA MET A 132 -2.55 -10.02 -15.47
C MET A 132 -3.80 -9.17 -15.73
N LEU A 133 -5.00 -9.69 -15.47
CA LEU A 133 -6.26 -8.96 -15.66
C LEU A 133 -6.32 -7.70 -14.79
N THR A 134 -5.90 -7.80 -13.52
CA THR A 134 -5.82 -6.65 -12.62
C THR A 134 -4.82 -5.62 -13.15
N ARG A 135 -3.61 -6.02 -13.58
CA ARG A 135 -2.62 -5.06 -14.12
C ARG A 135 -3.08 -4.40 -15.42
N THR A 136 -3.73 -5.13 -16.32
CA THR A 136 -4.31 -4.56 -17.55
C THR A 136 -5.41 -3.56 -17.22
N HIS A 137 -6.26 -3.87 -16.24
CA HIS A 137 -7.29 -2.95 -15.76
C HIS A 137 -6.66 -1.67 -15.18
N GLU A 138 -5.66 -1.81 -14.31
CA GLU A 138 -4.94 -0.66 -13.71
C GLU A 138 -4.31 0.24 -14.76
N ARG A 139 -3.67 -0.34 -15.80
CA ARG A 139 -3.13 0.43 -16.93
C ARG A 139 -4.23 1.21 -17.65
N GLY A 140 -5.35 0.55 -17.96
CA GLY A 140 -6.50 1.19 -18.60
C GLY A 140 -7.05 2.36 -17.76
N CYS A 141 -7.24 2.13 -16.47
CA CYS A 141 -7.68 3.16 -15.53
C CYS A 141 -6.73 4.35 -15.51
N CYS A 142 -5.43 4.12 -15.32
CA CYS A 142 -4.41 5.18 -15.29
C CYS A 142 -4.49 6.09 -16.51
N LEU A 143 -4.63 5.52 -17.71
CA LEU A 143 -4.74 6.28 -18.96
C LEU A 143 -6.06 7.07 -19.04
N THR A 144 -7.18 6.49 -18.59
CA THR A 144 -8.50 7.17 -18.65
C THR A 144 -8.57 8.43 -17.80
N TYR A 145 -7.87 8.49 -16.67
CA TYR A 145 -7.84 9.67 -15.81
C TYR A 145 -7.02 10.83 -16.39
N ASP A 146 -6.12 10.56 -17.33
CA ASP A 146 -5.30 11.60 -17.97
C ASP A 146 -6.09 12.47 -18.96
N TYR A 147 -7.23 11.97 -19.46
CA TYR A 147 -8.07 12.65 -20.45
C TYR A 147 -8.87 13.86 -19.90
N VAL A 148 -8.79 14.14 -18.60
CA VAL A 148 -9.62 15.18 -17.94
C VAL A 148 -8.92 16.54 -17.89
N THR A 149 -7.69 16.66 -18.42
CA THR A 149 -6.90 17.92 -18.38
C THR A 149 -6.88 18.64 -19.74
N ASP A 150 -6.91 19.98 -19.74
CA ASP A 150 -7.02 20.85 -20.93
C ASP A 150 -5.82 20.80 -21.91
N ASP A 151 -4.70 20.14 -21.55
CA ASP A 151 -3.49 20.04 -22.37
C ASP A 151 -3.41 18.70 -23.15
N ALA A 152 -4.17 18.61 -24.24
CA ALA A 152 -4.29 17.41 -25.09
C ALA A 152 -3.01 17.01 -25.86
N THR A 153 -1.88 17.71 -25.68
CA THR A 153 -0.65 17.47 -26.46
C THR A 153 0.37 16.57 -25.78
N ASP A 154 0.30 16.39 -24.44
CA ASP A 154 1.24 15.58 -23.67
C ASP A 154 0.53 14.50 -22.84
N LEU A 155 -0.37 13.76 -23.48
CA LEU A 155 -1.12 12.69 -22.82
C LEU A 155 -0.23 11.47 -22.52
N LEU A 156 -0.50 10.81 -21.40
CA LEU A 156 0.08 9.51 -21.06
C LEU A 156 -0.36 8.48 -22.08
N GLY A 157 0.61 7.74 -22.61
CA GLY A 157 0.39 6.62 -23.52
C GLY A 157 0.80 5.29 -22.90
N GLU A 158 0.41 4.18 -23.55
CA GLU A 158 0.84 2.84 -23.14
C GLU A 158 2.36 2.69 -23.10
N LYS A 159 3.07 3.35 -24.03
CA LYS A 159 4.54 3.35 -24.08
C LYS A 159 5.18 3.99 -22.85
N ASP A 160 4.53 4.96 -22.23
CA ASP A 160 5.03 5.57 -21.00
C ASP A 160 4.94 4.56 -19.86
N LEU A 161 3.81 3.86 -19.74
CA LEU A 161 3.62 2.80 -18.74
C LEU A 161 4.58 1.62 -18.96
N ASP A 162 4.83 1.25 -20.22
CA ASP A 162 5.81 0.22 -20.58
C ASP A 162 7.23 0.66 -20.20
N SER A 163 7.56 1.93 -20.41
CA SER A 163 8.87 2.48 -20.04
C SER A 163 9.05 2.55 -18.52
N ILE A 164 8.01 2.90 -17.76
CA ILE A 164 8.00 2.87 -16.29
C ILE A 164 8.25 1.43 -15.80
N SER A 165 7.54 0.46 -16.38
CA SER A 165 7.71 -0.95 -16.02
C SER A 165 9.09 -1.51 -16.42
N ALA A 166 9.61 -1.14 -17.59
CA ALA A 166 10.93 -1.53 -18.04
C ALA A 166 12.03 -0.99 -17.10
N LEU A 167 11.94 0.28 -16.69
CA LEU A 167 12.89 0.86 -15.74
C LEU A 167 12.79 0.18 -14.36
N PHE A 168 11.59 -0.16 -13.90
CA PHE A 168 11.41 -0.99 -12.71
C PHE A 168 12.17 -2.32 -12.83
N GLY A 169 12.04 -3.01 -13.96
CA GLY A 169 12.80 -4.23 -14.23
C GLY A 169 14.31 -4.03 -14.08
N LEU A 170 14.86 -2.93 -14.60
CA LEU A 170 16.28 -2.59 -14.49
C LEU A 170 16.74 -2.30 -13.04
N LEU A 171 15.85 -1.82 -12.18
CA LEU A 171 16.14 -1.52 -10.77
C LEU A 171 16.22 -2.74 -9.88
N ILE A 172 15.54 -3.85 -10.24
CA ILE A 172 15.43 -5.00 -9.34
C ILE A 172 15.91 -6.33 -9.95
N SER A 173 16.14 -6.36 -11.26
CA SER A 173 16.42 -7.61 -11.96
C SER A 173 17.88 -7.73 -12.41
N ARG A 174 18.38 -8.96 -12.38
CA ARG A 174 19.60 -9.32 -13.10
C ARG A 174 19.24 -9.51 -14.58
N PRO A 175 19.92 -8.83 -15.53
CA PRO A 175 19.66 -9.03 -16.95
C PRO A 175 19.87 -10.49 -17.35
N ALA A 176 18.85 -11.10 -17.99
CA ALA A 176 18.77 -12.53 -18.28
C ALA A 176 19.95 -13.04 -19.12
N ASP A 177 20.44 -12.23 -20.05
CA ASP A 177 21.50 -12.60 -21.00
C ASP A 177 22.91 -12.20 -20.52
N SER A 178 23.05 -11.76 -19.26
CA SER A 178 24.35 -11.30 -18.74
C SER A 178 25.10 -12.38 -17.97
N SER A 179 26.37 -12.58 -18.31
CA SER A 179 27.35 -13.33 -17.51
C SER A 179 27.73 -12.62 -16.19
N PHE A 180 26.98 -11.58 -15.80
CA PHE A 180 27.28 -10.78 -14.63
C PHE A 180 27.07 -11.54 -13.33
N SER A 181 28.01 -11.40 -12.40
CA SER A 181 27.78 -11.80 -11.01
C SER A 181 26.65 -10.95 -10.39
N HIS A 182 26.04 -11.46 -9.31
CA HIS A 182 25.05 -10.68 -8.55
C HIS A 182 25.57 -9.33 -8.09
N LYS A 183 26.86 -9.23 -7.71
CA LYS A 183 27.51 -7.97 -7.35
C LYS A 183 27.49 -6.95 -8.50
N ASN A 184 27.78 -7.40 -9.72
CA ASN A 184 27.81 -6.53 -10.89
C ASN A 184 26.40 -6.15 -11.36
N ALA A 185 25.45 -7.09 -11.28
CA ALA A 185 24.05 -6.81 -11.56
C ALA A 185 23.50 -5.75 -10.59
N LEU A 186 23.70 -5.94 -9.28
CA LEU A 186 23.25 -4.98 -8.27
C LEU A 186 23.90 -3.60 -8.45
N ARG A 187 25.17 -3.53 -8.85
CA ARG A 187 25.83 -2.26 -9.17
C ARG A 187 25.11 -1.50 -10.29
N ARG A 188 24.63 -2.21 -11.33
CA ARG A 188 23.84 -1.60 -12.41
C ARG A 188 22.47 -1.14 -11.91
N CYS A 189 21.79 -1.94 -11.10
CA CYS A 189 20.53 -1.54 -10.46
C CYS A 189 20.70 -0.22 -9.68
N ILE A 190 21.77 -0.12 -8.89
CA ILE A 190 22.11 1.09 -8.13
C ILE A 190 22.43 2.27 -9.06
N GLU A 191 23.07 2.03 -10.21
CA GLU A 191 23.35 3.06 -11.21
C GLU A 191 22.04 3.65 -11.80
N HIS A 192 21.09 2.79 -12.18
CA HIS A 192 19.77 3.24 -12.62
C HIS A 192 19.03 4.05 -11.54
N ALA A 193 19.09 3.60 -10.26
CA ALA A 193 18.49 4.33 -9.15
C ALA A 193 19.11 5.73 -8.97
N LYS A 194 20.44 5.85 -9.08
CA LYS A 194 21.13 7.14 -8.99
C LYS A 194 20.73 8.07 -10.13
N LEU A 195 20.66 7.55 -11.35
CA LEU A 195 20.28 8.33 -12.53
C LEU A 195 18.84 8.85 -12.43
N TRP A 196 17.93 8.02 -11.93
CA TRP A 196 16.56 8.39 -11.61
C TRP A 196 16.50 9.55 -10.60
N VAL A 197 17.14 9.38 -9.44
CA VAL A 197 17.15 10.38 -8.36
C VAL A 197 17.79 11.69 -8.82
N SER A 198 18.83 11.62 -9.66
CA SER A 198 19.48 12.81 -10.23
C SER A 198 18.70 13.50 -11.34
N LYS A 199 17.53 12.97 -11.74
CA LYS A 199 16.73 13.47 -12.88
C LYS A 199 17.58 13.58 -14.15
N ALA A 200 18.31 12.51 -14.46
CA ALA A 200 19.30 12.55 -15.53
C ALA A 200 18.63 12.71 -16.91
N GLN A 201 19.20 13.58 -17.74
CA GLN A 201 18.73 13.80 -19.12
C GLN A 201 19.28 12.76 -20.11
N GLN A 202 20.12 11.83 -19.64
CA GLN A 202 20.60 10.76 -20.49
C GLN A 202 19.49 9.74 -20.79
N PRO A 203 19.52 9.06 -21.94
CA PRO A 203 18.56 8.01 -22.27
C PRO A 203 18.71 6.80 -21.33
N ILE A 204 17.60 6.11 -21.07
CA ILE A 204 17.56 4.89 -20.23
C ILE A 204 18.17 3.70 -20.98
N ASP A 205 17.81 3.56 -22.26
CA ASP A 205 18.40 2.61 -23.19
C ASP A 205 18.97 3.38 -24.40
N PRO A 206 20.18 3.07 -24.88
CA PRO A 206 20.79 3.77 -26.03
C PRO A 206 19.94 3.76 -27.31
N ASN A 207 19.01 2.81 -27.45
CA ASN A 207 18.19 2.65 -28.64
C ASN A 207 16.80 3.30 -28.52
N VAL A 208 16.50 3.88 -27.36
CA VAL A 208 15.18 4.45 -27.06
C VAL A 208 15.34 5.91 -26.65
N ASP A 209 14.57 6.79 -27.26
CA ASP A 209 14.57 8.22 -26.97
C ASP A 209 13.73 8.56 -25.72
N VAL A 210 13.99 7.84 -24.62
CA VAL A 210 13.33 8.07 -23.32
C VAL A 210 14.41 8.31 -22.29
N THR A 211 14.39 9.49 -21.66
CA THR A 211 15.35 9.90 -20.63
C THR A 211 14.81 9.61 -19.23
N TYR A 212 15.69 9.54 -18.22
CA TYR A 212 15.24 9.37 -16.83
C TYR A 212 14.38 10.55 -16.39
N ALA A 213 14.75 11.77 -16.74
CA ALA A 213 13.99 12.98 -16.43
C ALA A 213 12.60 12.96 -17.08
N GLY A 214 12.52 12.68 -18.39
CA GLY A 214 11.25 12.64 -19.11
C GLY A 214 10.31 11.56 -18.57
N LEU A 215 10.84 10.37 -18.29
CA LEU A 215 10.03 9.30 -17.69
C LEU A 215 9.56 9.65 -16.27
N ARG A 216 10.38 10.38 -15.51
CA ARG A 216 10.01 10.88 -14.18
C ARG A 216 8.91 11.92 -14.24
N GLU A 217 8.88 12.77 -15.27
CA GLU A 217 7.77 13.70 -15.49
C GLU A 217 6.45 12.95 -15.74
N LYS A 218 6.49 11.86 -16.52
CA LYS A 218 5.33 10.99 -16.72
C LYS A 218 4.85 10.35 -15.42
N LEU A 219 5.75 9.84 -14.58
CA LEU A 219 5.38 9.30 -13.28
C LEU A 219 4.80 10.37 -12.34
N ASN A 220 5.40 11.56 -12.31
CA ASN A 220 4.86 12.69 -11.54
C ASN A 220 3.45 13.08 -11.99
N LYS A 221 3.18 13.04 -13.30
CA LYS A 221 1.83 13.27 -13.84
C LYS A 221 0.82 12.26 -13.29
N ILE A 222 1.16 10.97 -13.26
CA ILE A 222 0.33 9.91 -12.65
C ILE A 222 0.06 10.23 -11.17
N MET A 223 1.12 10.53 -10.39
CA MET A 223 0.99 10.84 -8.96
C MET A 223 0.19 12.13 -8.68
N SER A 224 0.12 13.04 -9.64
CA SER A 224 -0.64 14.30 -9.54
C SER A 224 -2.08 14.16 -10.03
N SER A 225 -2.44 13.02 -10.64
CA SER A 225 -3.77 12.76 -11.17
C SER A 225 -4.70 12.17 -10.10
N GLU A 226 -6.01 12.28 -10.33
CA GLU A 226 -7.03 11.67 -9.46
C GLU A 226 -6.92 10.13 -9.42
N TYR A 227 -6.28 9.50 -10.40
CA TYR A 227 -6.00 8.06 -10.36
C TYR A 227 -5.20 7.66 -9.11
N PHE A 228 -4.27 8.51 -8.65
CA PHE A 228 -3.45 8.21 -7.48
C PHE A 228 -4.22 8.25 -6.15
N THR A 229 -5.20 9.14 -6.05
CA THR A 229 -5.93 9.40 -4.79
C THR A 229 -7.30 8.74 -4.72
N THR A 230 -7.87 8.35 -5.87
CA THR A 230 -9.20 7.72 -5.93
C THR A 230 -9.12 6.30 -5.39
N SER A 231 -9.97 5.96 -4.42
CA SER A 231 -10.10 4.58 -3.96
C SER A 231 -10.81 3.75 -5.03
N PRO A 232 -10.20 2.68 -5.56
CA PRO A 232 -10.83 1.89 -6.59
C PRO A 232 -12.07 1.18 -6.03
N GLU A 233 -13.23 1.41 -6.64
CA GLU A 233 -14.42 0.58 -6.41
C GLU A 233 -14.20 -0.77 -7.10
N MET A 234 -13.68 -1.76 -6.37
CA MET A 234 -13.64 -3.13 -6.86
C MET A 234 -15.08 -3.66 -6.95
N LYS A 235 -15.72 -3.44 -8.10
CA LYS A 235 -16.94 -4.19 -8.45
C LYS A 235 -16.57 -5.67 -8.47
N ALA A 236 -17.29 -6.45 -7.66
CA ALA A 236 -17.04 -7.88 -7.53
C ALA A 236 -16.97 -8.55 -8.91
N THR A 237 -16.01 -9.45 -9.04
CA THR A 237 -15.56 -10.19 -10.23
C THR A 237 -16.64 -10.81 -11.14
N VAL A 238 -17.90 -10.83 -10.70
CA VAL A 238 -19.05 -11.36 -11.44
C VAL A 238 -19.45 -10.45 -12.62
N GLU A 239 -19.32 -9.12 -12.51
CA GLU A 239 -19.70 -8.21 -13.60
C GLU A 239 -18.59 -8.04 -14.67
N VAL A 240 -17.32 -8.10 -14.27
CA VAL A 240 -16.19 -7.94 -15.20
C VAL A 240 -16.01 -9.17 -16.10
N ALA A 241 -16.34 -10.37 -15.59
CA ALA A 241 -16.39 -11.59 -16.41
C ALA A 241 -17.48 -11.52 -17.51
N ALA A 242 -18.59 -10.80 -17.26
CA ALA A 242 -19.64 -10.59 -18.26
C ALA A 242 -19.22 -9.58 -19.35
N ALA A 243 -18.38 -8.59 -19.01
CA ALA A 243 -17.85 -7.61 -19.98
C ALA A 243 -16.64 -8.16 -20.79
N ALA A 244 -15.84 -9.05 -20.21
CA ALA A 244 -14.74 -9.73 -20.91
C ALA A 244 -15.21 -10.92 -21.78
N GLY A 245 -16.50 -11.26 -21.74
CA GLY A 245 -17.11 -12.41 -22.41
C GLY A 245 -17.28 -12.29 -23.93
N ASN A 246 -16.61 -11.36 -24.62
CA ASN A 246 -16.73 -11.22 -26.07
C ASN A 246 -15.44 -11.52 -26.86
N TYR A 247 -14.42 -12.11 -26.24
CA TYR A 247 -13.42 -12.86 -27.01
C TYR A 247 -14.01 -14.23 -27.32
N GLY A 248 -14.61 -14.32 -28.51
CA GLY A 248 -15.13 -15.56 -29.05
C GLY A 248 -14.08 -16.67 -28.93
N ALA A 249 -14.52 -17.82 -28.41
CA ALA A 249 -13.75 -19.04 -28.41
C ALA A 249 -13.16 -19.24 -29.82
N PHE A 250 -11.84 -19.17 -29.93
CA PHE A 250 -11.14 -19.61 -31.13
C PHE A 250 -11.33 -21.13 -31.20
N GLN A 251 -12.43 -21.56 -31.82
CA GLN A 251 -12.63 -22.94 -32.20
C GLN A 251 -11.57 -23.24 -33.26
N VAL A 252 -10.53 -23.94 -32.84
CA VAL A 252 -9.62 -24.64 -33.74
C VAL A 252 -10.46 -25.67 -34.50
N PRO A 253 -10.53 -25.64 -35.84
CA PRO A 253 -11.12 -26.75 -36.57
C PRO A 253 -10.27 -27.99 -36.34
N GLU A 254 -10.86 -28.99 -35.69
CA GLU A 254 -10.37 -30.37 -35.75
C GLU A 254 -10.38 -30.83 -37.22
N HIS A 255 -9.22 -30.82 -37.87
CA HIS A 255 -8.94 -31.79 -38.93
C HIS A 255 -8.04 -32.86 -38.34
N GLY A 256 -8.67 -34.00 -38.08
CA GLY A 256 -8.05 -35.20 -37.56
C GLY A 256 -6.95 -35.75 -38.48
N SER A 257 -5.87 -36.17 -37.84
CA SER A 257 -5.14 -37.43 -38.05
C SER A 257 -5.53 -38.25 -39.29
N VAL A 258 -4.56 -38.52 -40.17
CA VAL A 258 -3.78 -39.77 -40.19
C VAL A 258 -2.80 -39.70 -41.37
N VAL A 259 -1.54 -40.00 -41.05
CA VAL A 259 -0.48 -40.33 -42.01
C VAL A 259 -0.87 -41.59 -42.76
N SER A 260 -0.91 -41.52 -44.09
CA SER A 260 -0.74 -42.70 -44.96
C SER A 260 0.29 -42.35 -46.02
N VAL A 261 1.44 -43.00 -45.90
CA VAL A 261 2.51 -43.07 -46.90
C VAL A 261 2.04 -44.01 -48.00
N GLU A 262 1.99 -43.54 -49.24
CA GLU A 262 2.07 -44.41 -50.43
C GLU A 262 3.27 -43.96 -51.27
N VAL A 263 4.23 -44.88 -51.36
CA VAL A 263 5.40 -44.86 -52.22
C VAL A 263 5.06 -45.71 -53.44
N GLU A 264 5.19 -45.13 -54.64
CA GLU A 264 5.49 -45.72 -55.96
C GLU A 264 4.99 -44.69 -56.99
N GLY A 265 5.77 -44.11 -57.91
CA GLY A 265 7.02 -44.48 -58.52
C GLY A 265 6.81 -44.41 -60.04
N SER A 266 7.31 -43.37 -60.73
CA SER A 266 7.73 -43.41 -62.15
C SER A 266 8.04 -42.01 -62.69
N ASP A 267 9.35 -41.74 -62.78
CA ASP A 267 10.08 -41.29 -63.98
C ASP A 267 9.48 -40.18 -64.88
N SER A 268 10.16 -39.02 -64.95
CA SER A 268 10.79 -38.43 -66.16
C SER A 268 10.97 -36.90 -66.07
N GLN A 269 12.24 -36.46 -66.11
CA GLN A 269 12.72 -35.14 -66.59
C GLN A 269 12.67 -35.13 -68.14
N PRO A 270 13.03 -34.03 -68.87
CA PRO A 270 13.12 -32.58 -68.61
C PRO A 270 12.26 -31.78 -69.67
N GLU A 271 12.11 -30.45 -69.74
CA GLU A 271 13.02 -29.42 -70.26
C GLU A 271 12.34 -28.02 -70.28
N GLU A 272 13.20 -27.04 -70.07
CA GLU A 272 13.29 -25.64 -70.55
C GLU A 272 12.33 -25.12 -71.66
N LYS A 273 11.87 -23.87 -71.52
CA LYS A 273 11.94 -22.85 -72.58
C LYS A 273 11.66 -21.42 -72.09
N VAL A 274 12.73 -20.61 -72.18
CA VAL A 274 12.86 -19.18 -72.53
C VAL A 274 11.80 -18.19 -72.03
#